data_AF-K0R619-F1
#
_entry.id   AF-K0R619-F1
#
_cell.length_a   1.000
_cell.length_b   1.000
_cell.length_c   1.000
_cell.angle_alpha   90.00
_cell.angle_beta   90.00
_cell.angle_gamma   90.00
#
_symmetry.space_group_name_H-M   'P 1'
#
loop_
_entity.id
_entity.type
_entity.pdbx_description
1 polymer ?
#
loop_
_entity_poly.entity_id
_entity_poly.type
_entity_poly.pdbx_seq_one_letter_code
_entity_poly.pdbx_strand_id
1 'polypeptide(L)'
;RAQSSHRIAVPTAVTADGSARKPEKGRGGRGPLRSQCPTAARRPPRCRTLHSFMSSQAVDCNALEATTSIEDITGNERNRDILRALQNDELSQLWLRRPGVSEDDEVYELGSSRELDWLGHFAKKSTRLESIGILGAFSNCSGHSVERFFHDLGKCKHIEKMSFSGTDLAGIIDKLDGTITSNNFTHFNVYECHLGVPEATFLFNTFGDMNSLEELCIDCEEEEGGVLAHLNDGDMAGCIPSLAACTGMQSLKLNYLNLSTISCAALRGVFPRMAALRKLDLRGNSLDDDCTTLLAQGLTDFKQIESLDLSGNRISDNGLDVLIRRLPTSVDALYLARNDITLARHVLLMRLRVLSMWGNTLCPGGTRVIAASLANPECLLEHLNLSRCNIGDEGTATLADGLRNNQRLTDMSLEENNITERGWNAFPPILCDTSSIDATYNSNHTLQSLGNYRIPEDVRLMLRPNKEKNKSHVAANKILRTHRHLDMRPLFGRELGLLPYVVAWLEHFAKSRPDLMLSSIFEFVRAMPMKVADGVVGKAKGEKRKLNS
;
A
#
# COMPACT_ATOMS: atom_id res chain seq x y z
N ARG A 1 -40.67 41.61 26.92
CA ARG A 1 -39.77 42.76 27.19
C ARG A 1 -38.37 42.35 26.69
N ALA A 2 -37.91 42.99 25.61
CA ALA A 2 -36.59 43.01 24.93
C ALA A 2 -35.71 41.74 24.95
N GLN A 3 -35.56 40.96 23.87
CA GLN A 3 -34.87 41.18 22.57
C GLN A 3 -33.33 41.12 22.63
N SER A 4 -32.73 40.10 22.00
CA SER A 4 -31.96 40.28 20.75
C SER A 4 -31.74 38.94 20.04
N SER A 5 -31.99 38.96 18.74
CA SER A 5 -31.93 37.82 17.82
C SER A 5 -31.35 38.34 16.51
N HIS A 6 -30.31 37.70 15.97
CA HIS A 6 -29.85 37.95 14.61
C HIS A 6 -29.57 36.65 13.88
N ARG A 7 -30.16 36.53 12.69
CA ARG A 7 -29.88 35.52 11.66
C ARG A 7 -30.21 36.13 10.29
N ILE A 8 -29.29 35.88 9.33
CA ILE A 8 -29.50 35.69 7.88
C ILE A 8 -29.85 36.97 7.07
N ALA A 9 -29.51 37.19 5.79
CA ALA A 9 -28.44 36.88 4.82
C ALA A 9 -28.88 37.54 3.47
N VAL A 10 -27.98 37.57 2.49
CA VAL A 10 -28.19 37.67 1.01
C VAL A 10 -28.01 39.06 0.33
N PRO A 11 -27.39 39.14 -0.88
CA PRO A 11 -26.81 40.35 -1.50
C PRO A 11 -27.55 40.81 -2.78
N THR A 12 -27.15 41.97 -3.35
CA THR A 12 -27.29 42.27 -4.79
C THR A 12 -26.38 43.42 -5.28
N ALA A 13 -25.98 43.32 -6.55
CA ALA A 13 -24.97 44.10 -7.30
C ALA A 13 -25.51 45.35 -8.02
N VAL A 14 -24.63 46.24 -8.54
CA VAL A 14 -24.80 47.04 -9.79
C VAL A 14 -23.44 47.52 -10.38
N THR A 15 -23.22 47.14 -11.65
CA THR A 15 -22.48 47.65 -12.86
C THR A 15 -21.42 48.79 -12.86
N ALA A 16 -20.42 48.64 -13.75
CA ALA A 16 -19.97 49.68 -14.71
C ALA A 16 -19.18 49.08 -15.91
N ASP A 17 -19.13 49.85 -16.99
CA ASP A 17 -19.07 49.51 -18.42
C ASP A 17 -17.73 49.95 -19.08
N GLY A 18 -17.46 49.54 -20.34
CA GLY A 18 -16.63 50.33 -21.27
C GLY A 18 -15.42 49.65 -21.95
N SER A 19 -15.56 49.42 -23.25
CA SER A 19 -14.65 48.76 -24.19
C SER A 19 -13.71 49.69 -25.02
N ALA A 20 -12.51 49.19 -25.32
CA ALA A 20 -11.83 49.09 -26.64
C ALA A 20 -11.19 50.29 -27.43
N ARG A 21 -9.97 49.99 -27.93
CA ARG A 21 -9.28 50.30 -29.23
C ARG A 21 -8.16 51.39 -29.34
N LYS A 22 -7.04 50.90 -29.93
CA LYS A 22 -5.77 51.49 -30.50
C LYS A 22 -6.00 52.60 -31.58
N PRO A 23 -5.00 53.30 -32.22
CA PRO A 23 -3.57 52.93 -32.50
C PRO A 23 -2.47 54.04 -32.65
N GLU A 24 -1.22 53.55 -32.84
CA GLU A 24 -0.09 53.99 -33.71
C GLU A 24 0.73 55.31 -33.58
N LYS A 25 2.07 55.09 -33.70
CA LYS A 25 3.16 55.84 -34.39
C LYS A 25 3.96 56.95 -33.69
N GLY A 26 5.29 56.79 -33.73
CA GLY A 26 6.28 57.88 -33.63
C GLY A 26 7.74 57.40 -33.43
N ARG A 27 8.51 57.34 -34.52
CA ARG A 27 9.98 57.05 -34.56
C ARG A 27 10.82 58.33 -34.41
N GLY A 28 12.06 58.15 -33.93
CA GLY A 28 13.25 59.00 -34.22
C GLY A 28 13.68 59.87 -33.02
N GLY A 29 14.95 59.99 -32.64
CA GLY A 29 16.23 59.62 -33.20
C GLY A 29 17.27 60.71 -32.86
N ARG A 30 18.54 60.31 -32.65
CA ARG A 30 19.80 61.09 -32.55
C ARG A 30 20.27 61.55 -31.14
N GLY A 31 21.42 61.02 -30.71
CA GLY A 31 22.31 61.60 -29.66
C GLY A 31 23.33 62.57 -30.26
N PRO A 32 24.61 62.58 -29.83
CA PRO A 32 25.22 62.57 -28.48
C PRO A 32 26.20 63.78 -28.29
N LEU A 33 26.97 63.90 -27.20
CA LEU A 33 28.42 64.30 -27.17
C LEU A 33 28.98 64.66 -25.76
N ARG A 34 30.12 64.01 -25.44
CA ARG A 34 31.38 64.47 -24.78
C ARG A 34 31.44 64.97 -23.32
N SER A 35 32.32 64.34 -22.51
CA SER A 35 33.66 64.85 -22.10
C SER A 35 34.34 63.84 -21.13
N GLN A 36 35.50 63.26 -21.49
CA GLN A 36 36.90 63.54 -21.07
C GLN A 36 37.38 62.92 -19.72
N CYS A 37 38.45 62.12 -19.83
CA CYS A 37 39.36 61.51 -18.81
C CYS A 37 40.29 62.56 -18.13
N PRO A 38 41.32 62.27 -17.25
CA PRO A 38 42.02 61.01 -16.92
C PRO A 38 42.56 60.81 -15.46
N THR A 39 43.20 59.68 -15.15
CA THR A 39 44.56 59.54 -14.50
C THR A 39 44.87 58.09 -14.04
N ALA A 40 46.16 57.82 -13.80
CA ALA A 40 46.83 56.53 -13.96
C ALA A 40 47.31 55.85 -12.65
N ALA A 41 47.72 54.57 -12.83
CA ALA A 41 48.80 53.83 -12.16
C ALA A 41 48.53 53.09 -10.82
N ARG A 42 48.58 51.74 -10.86
CA ARG A 42 49.70 50.89 -10.35
C ARG A 42 49.35 49.38 -10.40
N ARG A 43 50.29 48.56 -10.86
CA ARG A 43 50.44 47.08 -10.64
C ARG A 43 51.68 46.89 -9.74
N PRO A 44 51.88 45.80 -8.95
CA PRO A 44 51.93 44.37 -9.38
C PRO A 44 51.54 43.35 -8.25
N PRO A 45 51.92 42.04 -8.24
CA PRO A 45 52.24 41.05 -9.28
C PRO A 45 51.35 39.77 -9.24
N ARG A 46 51.65 38.87 -10.17
CA ARG A 46 51.01 37.58 -10.52
C ARG A 46 51.06 36.52 -9.40
N CYS A 47 49.98 35.74 -9.28
CA CYS A 47 50.06 34.31 -8.98
C CYS A 47 49.30 33.54 -10.06
N ARG A 48 49.98 32.58 -10.70
CA ARG A 48 49.43 31.65 -11.68
C ARG A 48 48.60 30.62 -10.92
N THR A 49 47.32 30.52 -11.21
CA THR A 49 46.56 29.27 -11.07
C THR A 49 45.99 28.94 -12.43
N LEU A 50 46.39 27.78 -12.95
CA LEU A 50 45.84 27.18 -14.16
C LEU A 50 44.34 26.90 -13.90
N HIS A 51 43.47 27.84 -14.26
CA HIS A 51 42.13 27.46 -14.69
C HIS A 51 42.25 27.02 -16.15
N SER A 52 42.47 25.71 -16.32
CA SER A 52 42.16 25.05 -17.58
C SER A 52 40.66 25.24 -17.83
N PHE A 53 40.34 25.96 -18.90
CA PHE A 53 39.02 25.93 -19.52
C PHE A 53 38.72 24.46 -19.87
N MET A 54 37.94 23.77 -19.03
CA MET A 54 37.33 22.51 -19.43
C MET A 54 36.24 22.84 -20.45
N SER A 55 36.64 22.70 -21.70
CA SER A 55 35.82 22.80 -22.90
C SER A 55 34.61 21.87 -22.83
N SER A 56 33.47 22.37 -23.31
CA SER A 56 32.17 21.71 -23.45
C SER A 56 32.14 20.62 -24.54
N GLN A 57 33.17 19.77 -24.62
CA GLN A 57 33.19 18.65 -25.56
C GLN A 57 32.76 17.37 -24.83
N ALA A 58 31.72 16.73 -25.39
CA ALA A 58 31.18 15.47 -24.89
C ALA A 58 32.28 14.39 -24.86
N VAL A 59 32.32 13.58 -23.81
CA VAL A 59 33.33 12.52 -23.68
C VAL A 59 32.99 11.41 -24.67
N ASP A 60 33.94 11.03 -25.53
CA ASP A 60 33.81 9.84 -26.37
C ASP A 60 34.24 8.61 -25.56
N CYS A 61 33.30 8.09 -24.77
CA CYS A 61 33.54 6.95 -23.90
C CYS A 61 33.98 5.70 -24.68
N ASN A 62 33.52 5.52 -25.94
CA ASN A 62 33.93 4.38 -26.77
C ASN A 62 35.42 4.43 -27.12
N ALA A 63 35.94 5.61 -27.46
CA ALA A 63 37.34 5.80 -27.80
C ALA A 63 38.26 5.69 -26.57
N LEU A 64 37.74 6.01 -25.38
CA LEU A 64 38.50 6.14 -24.15
C LEU A 64 38.41 4.92 -23.21
N GLU A 65 37.55 3.95 -23.50
CA GLU A 65 37.28 2.79 -22.62
C GLU A 65 38.51 1.94 -22.36
N ALA A 66 39.36 1.72 -23.37
CA ALA A 66 40.57 0.93 -23.21
C ALA A 66 41.66 1.61 -22.36
N THR A 67 41.55 2.93 -22.15
CA THR A 67 42.61 3.74 -21.52
C THR A 67 42.17 4.44 -20.24
N THR A 68 40.88 4.46 -19.93
CA THR A 68 40.33 5.18 -18.77
C THR A 68 40.02 4.18 -17.67
N SER A 69 40.68 4.32 -16.51
CA SER A 69 40.32 3.53 -15.34
C SER A 69 39.09 4.11 -14.65
N ILE A 70 38.36 3.30 -13.88
CA ILE A 70 37.19 3.77 -13.12
C ILE A 70 37.59 4.82 -12.08
N GLU A 71 38.81 4.72 -11.56
CA GLU A 71 39.43 5.69 -10.66
C GLU A 71 39.61 7.07 -11.32
N ASP A 72 39.76 7.14 -12.64
CA ASP A 72 39.82 8.38 -13.42
C ASP A 72 38.44 8.98 -13.72
N ILE A 73 37.37 8.18 -13.59
CA ILE A 73 35.98 8.61 -13.84
C ILE A 73 35.43 9.35 -12.63
N THR A 74 35.63 8.80 -11.43
CA THR A 74 35.10 9.38 -10.19
C THR A 74 36.04 9.23 -9.00
N GLY A 75 36.06 10.27 -8.16
CA GLY A 75 36.76 10.28 -6.89
C GLY A 75 36.03 9.55 -5.76
N ASN A 76 34.72 9.31 -5.91
CA ASN A 76 33.88 8.69 -4.90
C ASN A 76 34.04 7.17 -4.94
N GLU A 77 34.48 6.56 -3.85
CA GLU A 77 34.75 5.12 -3.75
C GLU A 77 33.50 4.27 -4.05
N ARG A 78 32.32 4.68 -3.56
CA ARG A 78 31.06 3.95 -3.77
C ARG A 78 30.63 3.99 -5.23
N ASN A 79 30.77 5.15 -5.87
CA ASN A 79 30.50 5.28 -7.31
C ASN A 79 31.39 4.35 -8.13
N ARG A 80 32.64 4.10 -7.70
CA ARG A 80 33.54 3.16 -8.39
C ARG A 80 33.01 1.74 -8.33
N ASP A 81 32.50 1.31 -7.18
CA ASP A 81 31.93 -0.03 -7.02
C ASP A 81 30.68 -0.22 -7.87
N ILE A 82 29.80 0.80 -7.92
CA ILE A 82 28.63 0.80 -8.81
C ILE A 82 29.06 0.77 -10.29
N LEU A 83 30.06 1.56 -10.70
CA LEU A 83 30.58 1.54 -12.08
C LEU A 83 31.20 0.20 -12.43
N ARG A 84 31.94 -0.44 -11.50
CA ARG A 84 32.51 -1.79 -11.73
C ARG A 84 31.40 -2.82 -11.88
N ALA A 85 30.41 -2.79 -11.00
CA ALA A 85 29.26 -3.69 -11.08
C ALA A 85 28.47 -3.46 -12.37
N LEU A 86 28.29 -2.22 -12.82
CA LEU A 86 27.66 -1.92 -14.09
C LEU A 86 28.51 -2.37 -15.30
N GLN A 87 29.82 -2.15 -15.25
CA GLN A 87 30.76 -2.57 -16.29
C GLN A 87 30.85 -4.09 -16.42
N ASN A 88 30.76 -4.80 -15.30
CA ASN A 88 30.78 -6.26 -15.24
C ASN A 88 29.39 -6.90 -15.50
N ASP A 89 28.37 -6.09 -15.80
CA ASP A 89 26.99 -6.53 -16.01
C ASP A 89 26.41 -7.28 -14.78
N GLU A 90 26.69 -6.78 -13.59
CA GLU A 90 26.27 -7.37 -12.31
C GLU A 90 25.04 -6.68 -11.70
N LEU A 91 24.71 -5.46 -12.15
CA LEU A 91 23.59 -4.67 -11.64
C LEU A 91 22.30 -4.91 -12.43
N SER A 92 21.20 -5.09 -11.70
CA SER A 92 19.84 -5.09 -12.25
C SER A 92 19.07 -3.78 -12.05
N GLN A 93 19.55 -2.92 -11.14
CA GLN A 93 18.94 -1.64 -10.84
C GLN A 93 20.01 -0.57 -10.65
N LEU A 94 19.75 0.65 -11.13
CA LEU A 94 20.63 1.80 -10.97
C LEU A 94 19.84 3.01 -10.48
N TRP A 95 20.17 3.51 -9.31
CA TRP A 95 19.63 4.76 -8.77
C TRP A 95 20.67 5.88 -8.85
N LEU A 96 20.27 7.03 -9.36
CA LEU A 96 21.10 8.23 -9.46
C LEU A 96 20.62 9.26 -8.44
N ARG A 97 21.52 9.89 -7.69
CA ARG A 97 21.18 11.04 -6.81
C ARG A 97 22.08 12.23 -7.01
N ARG A 98 21.61 13.40 -6.57
CA ARG A 98 22.47 14.59 -6.41
C ARG A 98 23.43 14.44 -5.22
N PRO A 99 24.67 14.95 -5.30
CA PRO A 99 25.59 15.04 -4.17
C PRO A 99 25.05 15.83 -2.98
N GLY A 100 25.31 15.31 -1.77
CA GLY A 100 24.97 15.97 -0.49
C GLY A 100 23.59 15.68 0.10
N VAL A 101 22.85 14.71 -0.45
CA VAL A 101 21.62 14.14 0.14
C VAL A 101 21.99 12.77 0.77
N SER A 102 21.26 12.36 1.83
CA SER A 102 21.52 11.26 2.79
C SER A 102 22.36 10.06 2.32
N GLU A 103 23.09 9.46 3.26
CA GLU A 103 23.96 8.28 3.07
C GLU A 103 23.16 6.98 2.87
N ASP A 104 22.50 6.83 1.73
CA ASP A 104 22.09 5.50 1.26
C ASP A 104 23.22 4.87 0.44
N ASP A 105 23.55 3.62 0.74
CA ASP A 105 24.79 2.98 0.27
C ASP A 105 24.70 2.41 -1.16
N GLU A 106 23.49 2.31 -1.72
CA GLU A 106 23.22 1.70 -3.03
C GLU A 106 22.90 2.72 -4.15
N VAL A 107 23.11 4.02 -3.91
CA VAL A 107 22.74 5.09 -4.84
C VAL A 107 23.97 5.79 -5.42
N TYR A 108 24.03 5.91 -6.75
CA TYR A 108 25.11 6.57 -7.46
C TYR A 108 25.03 8.08 -7.27
N GLU A 109 26.07 8.68 -6.70
CA GLU A 109 26.11 10.10 -6.41
C GLU A 109 26.68 10.90 -7.58
N LEU A 110 25.83 11.57 -8.35
CA LEU A 110 26.22 12.14 -9.64
C LEU A 110 27.06 13.43 -9.50
N GLY A 111 28.38 13.29 -9.57
CA GLY A 111 29.32 14.39 -9.34
C GLY A 111 29.56 15.30 -10.55
N SER A 112 29.41 14.80 -11.78
CA SER A 112 29.75 15.59 -12.98
C SER A 112 29.10 15.07 -14.27
N SER A 113 29.13 15.92 -15.31
CA SER A 113 28.74 15.54 -16.68
C SER A 113 29.56 14.37 -17.23
N ARG A 114 30.85 14.29 -16.87
CA ARG A 114 31.74 13.20 -17.28
C ARG A 114 31.29 11.87 -16.70
N GLU A 115 30.91 11.84 -15.43
CA GLU A 115 30.38 10.63 -14.80
C GLU A 115 29.08 10.18 -15.47
N LEU A 116 28.18 11.12 -15.80
CA LEU A 116 26.93 10.82 -16.48
C LEU A 116 27.14 10.21 -17.88
N ASP A 117 28.11 10.74 -18.65
CA ASP A 117 28.47 10.20 -19.97
C ASP A 117 28.95 8.74 -19.86
N TRP A 118 29.77 8.41 -18.85
CA TRP A 118 30.24 7.04 -18.59
C TRP A 118 29.14 6.10 -18.10
N LEU A 119 28.25 6.58 -17.24
CA LEU A 119 27.07 5.82 -16.80
C LEU A 119 26.19 5.43 -17.99
N GLY A 120 25.88 6.38 -18.88
CA GLY A 120 25.12 6.11 -20.09
C GLY A 120 25.81 5.09 -21.00
N HIS A 121 27.14 5.17 -21.11
CA HIS A 121 27.94 4.22 -21.89
C HIS A 121 27.85 2.80 -21.34
N PHE A 122 28.04 2.60 -20.03
CA PHE A 122 27.96 1.27 -19.42
C PHE A 122 26.53 0.73 -19.35
N ALA A 123 25.54 1.57 -19.03
CA ALA A 123 24.13 1.18 -19.01
C ALA A 123 23.68 0.65 -20.39
N LYS A 124 24.14 1.27 -21.48
CA LYS A 124 23.87 0.82 -22.85
C LYS A 124 24.47 -0.55 -23.19
N LYS A 125 25.56 -0.95 -22.52
CA LYS A 125 26.21 -2.25 -22.72
C LYS A 125 25.68 -3.35 -21.80
N SER A 126 25.00 -2.97 -20.73
CA SER A 126 24.41 -3.92 -19.81
C SER A 126 23.35 -4.76 -20.53
N THR A 127 23.23 -6.02 -20.12
CA THR A 127 22.14 -6.91 -20.53
C THR A 127 21.24 -7.28 -19.35
N ARG A 128 21.62 -6.88 -18.13
CA ARG A 128 20.92 -7.19 -16.87
C ARG A 128 20.26 -6.00 -16.20
N LEU A 129 20.59 -4.76 -16.60
CA LEU A 129 20.01 -3.56 -16.01
C LEU A 129 18.54 -3.40 -16.41
N GLU A 130 17.61 -3.76 -15.54
CA GLU A 130 16.16 -3.73 -15.82
C GLU A 130 15.49 -2.44 -15.36
N SER A 131 16.11 -1.71 -14.42
CA SER A 131 15.51 -0.55 -13.76
C SER A 131 16.45 0.62 -13.58
N ILE A 132 15.93 1.82 -13.83
CA ILE A 132 16.62 3.08 -13.55
C ILE A 132 15.75 3.98 -12.69
N GLY A 133 16.33 4.49 -11.61
CA GLY A 133 15.73 5.45 -10.70
C GLY A 133 16.53 6.74 -10.62
N ILE A 134 15.84 7.88 -10.48
CA ILE A 134 16.46 9.20 -10.33
C ILE A 134 15.90 9.87 -9.08
N LEU A 135 16.80 10.26 -8.18
CA LEU A 135 16.54 10.93 -6.91
C LEU A 135 17.05 12.38 -7.01
N GLY A 136 16.13 13.35 -7.11
CA GLY A 136 16.48 14.75 -7.29
C GLY A 136 16.91 15.10 -8.72
N ALA A 137 17.67 16.19 -8.88
CA ALA A 137 17.94 16.81 -10.19
C ALA A 137 19.39 16.67 -10.67
N PHE A 138 19.57 16.62 -12.00
CA PHE A 138 20.87 16.64 -12.72
C PHE A 138 21.64 17.97 -12.66
N SER A 139 21.45 18.73 -11.60
CA SER A 139 22.00 20.07 -11.36
C SER A 139 23.52 20.23 -11.54
N ASN A 140 24.31 19.17 -11.37
CA ASN A 140 25.77 19.18 -11.61
C ASN A 140 26.17 18.74 -13.04
N CYS A 141 25.19 18.47 -13.90
CA CYS A 141 25.39 18.00 -15.26
C CYS A 141 24.93 19.04 -16.29
N SER A 142 25.61 19.08 -17.42
CA SER A 142 25.19 19.90 -18.56
C SER A 142 23.91 19.33 -19.16
N GLY A 143 23.04 20.21 -19.69
CA GLY A 143 21.81 19.77 -20.36
C GLY A 143 22.07 18.79 -21.52
N HIS A 144 23.21 18.93 -22.21
CA HIS A 144 23.62 18.05 -23.30
C HIS A 144 24.00 16.65 -22.82
N SER A 145 24.71 16.52 -21.69
CA SER A 145 25.01 15.19 -21.12
C SER A 145 23.75 14.49 -20.63
N VAL A 146 22.80 15.24 -20.06
CA VAL A 146 21.50 14.69 -19.63
C VAL A 146 20.70 14.17 -20.83
N GLU A 147 20.63 14.96 -21.91
CA GLU A 147 19.98 14.56 -23.15
C GLU A 147 20.64 13.32 -23.76
N ARG A 148 21.98 13.28 -23.78
CA ARG A 148 22.74 12.14 -24.30
C ARG A 148 22.53 10.87 -23.47
N PHE A 149 22.48 11.01 -22.14
CA PHE A 149 22.20 9.91 -21.22
C PHE A 149 20.83 9.31 -21.52
N PHE A 150 19.79 10.13 -21.53
CA PHE A 150 18.43 9.69 -21.86
C PHE A 150 18.36 9.08 -23.26
N HIS A 151 18.97 9.71 -24.27
CA HIS A 151 19.04 9.14 -25.62
C HIS A 151 19.74 7.77 -25.67
N ASP A 152 20.79 7.55 -24.89
CA ASP A 152 21.44 6.24 -24.80
C ASP A 152 20.57 5.23 -24.05
N LEU A 153 19.85 5.63 -23.00
CA LEU A 153 18.83 4.79 -22.36
C LEU A 153 17.68 4.44 -23.30
N GLY A 154 17.29 5.33 -24.22
CA GLY A 154 16.28 5.08 -25.25
C GLY A 154 16.63 3.91 -26.20
N LYS A 155 17.90 3.51 -26.25
CA LYS A 155 18.36 2.37 -27.06
C LYS A 155 18.31 1.06 -26.28
N CYS A 156 18.13 1.12 -24.96
CA CYS A 156 18.21 -0.02 -24.05
C CYS A 156 16.87 -0.73 -23.89
N LYS A 157 16.51 -1.57 -24.87
CA LYS A 157 15.21 -2.27 -24.91
C LYS A 157 14.92 -3.22 -23.74
N HIS A 158 15.91 -3.52 -22.91
CA HIS A 158 15.81 -4.42 -21.75
C HIS A 158 15.47 -3.67 -20.46
N ILE A 159 15.54 -2.32 -20.47
CA ILE A 159 15.14 -1.51 -19.31
C ILE A 159 13.62 -1.37 -19.36
N GLU A 160 12.96 -1.92 -18.36
CA GLU A 160 11.50 -2.00 -18.29
C GLU A 160 10.92 -1.07 -17.22
N LYS A 161 11.75 -0.57 -16.30
CA LYS A 161 11.29 0.24 -15.16
C LYS A 161 12.01 1.58 -15.07
N MET A 162 11.22 2.65 -14.99
CA MET A 162 11.73 4.00 -14.76
C MET A 162 11.10 4.61 -13.52
N SER A 163 11.89 5.22 -12.64
CA SER A 163 11.41 5.83 -11.42
C SER A 163 12.02 7.20 -11.18
N PHE A 164 11.21 8.14 -10.71
CA PHE A 164 11.62 9.48 -10.29
C PHE A 164 11.15 9.69 -8.86
N SER A 165 12.02 10.24 -8.01
CA SER A 165 11.68 10.55 -6.62
C SER A 165 12.32 11.86 -6.18
N GLY A 166 11.53 12.77 -5.61
CA GLY A 166 12.03 14.08 -5.16
C GLY A 166 12.62 14.94 -6.28
N THR A 167 12.25 14.65 -7.54
CA THR A 167 12.86 15.26 -8.74
C THR A 167 12.00 16.42 -9.25
N ASP A 168 12.65 17.56 -9.53
CA ASP A 168 12.04 18.61 -10.33
C ASP A 168 12.01 18.17 -11.81
N LEU A 169 10.83 17.76 -12.25
CA LEU A 169 10.62 17.23 -13.60
C LEU A 169 10.72 18.31 -14.68
N ALA A 170 10.47 19.59 -14.36
CA ALA A 170 10.43 20.67 -15.36
C ALA A 170 11.72 20.78 -16.17
N GLY A 171 12.87 20.53 -15.54
CA GLY A 171 14.20 20.63 -16.18
C GLY A 171 14.60 19.43 -17.04
N ILE A 172 13.88 18.31 -16.95
CA ILE A 172 14.24 17.05 -17.62
C ILE A 172 13.15 16.53 -18.56
N ILE A 173 11.92 16.98 -18.40
CA ILE A 173 10.77 16.37 -19.06
C ILE A 173 10.86 16.40 -20.59
N ASP A 174 11.26 17.54 -21.18
CA ASP A 174 11.48 17.66 -22.63
C ASP A 174 12.58 16.73 -23.15
N LYS A 175 13.51 16.30 -22.29
CA LYS A 175 14.61 15.38 -22.64
C LYS A 175 14.19 13.92 -22.53
N LEU A 176 13.07 13.64 -21.86
CA LEU A 176 12.55 12.28 -21.68
C LEU A 176 11.79 11.77 -22.90
N ASP A 177 11.27 12.65 -23.75
CA ASP A 177 10.37 12.30 -24.88
C ASP A 177 10.88 11.12 -25.71
N GLY A 178 12.09 11.26 -26.26
CA GLY A 178 12.70 10.24 -27.11
C GLY A 178 13.12 8.97 -26.37
N THR A 179 13.19 8.99 -25.04
CA THR A 179 13.60 7.85 -24.20
C THR A 179 12.41 7.02 -23.78
N ILE A 180 11.33 7.68 -23.40
CA ILE A 180 10.10 7.03 -22.95
C ILE A 180 9.40 6.36 -24.13
N THR A 181 9.35 7.03 -25.29
CA THR A 181 8.69 6.50 -26.50
C THR A 181 9.46 5.37 -27.18
N SER A 182 10.78 5.28 -26.98
CA SER A 182 11.64 4.27 -27.63
C SER A 182 11.79 2.97 -26.84
N ASN A 183 11.51 3.01 -25.54
CA ASN A 183 11.59 1.85 -24.66
C ASN A 183 10.22 1.20 -24.45
N ASN A 184 10.24 -0.11 -24.22
CA ASN A 184 9.05 -0.85 -23.80
C ASN A 184 8.91 -0.81 -22.28
N PHE A 185 8.92 0.39 -21.68
CA PHE A 185 8.74 0.50 -20.24
C PHE A 185 7.38 -0.12 -19.86
N THR A 186 7.43 -1.03 -18.89
CA THR A 186 6.26 -1.67 -18.31
C THR A 186 5.91 -1.04 -16.96
N HIS A 187 6.87 -0.41 -16.28
CA HIS A 187 6.64 0.28 -15.00
C HIS A 187 7.18 1.71 -15.04
N PHE A 188 6.35 2.67 -14.67
CA PHE A 188 6.73 4.07 -14.59
C PHE A 188 6.26 4.67 -13.27
N ASN A 189 7.21 5.16 -12.47
CA ASN A 189 6.92 5.69 -11.14
C ASN A 189 7.42 7.13 -10.97
N VAL A 190 6.59 7.97 -10.36
CA VAL A 190 6.87 9.35 -9.99
C VAL A 190 6.43 9.51 -8.54
N TYR A 191 7.39 9.70 -7.63
CA TYR A 191 7.16 9.86 -6.20
C TYR A 191 7.65 11.22 -5.75
N GLU A 192 6.90 11.92 -4.92
CA GLU A 192 7.37 13.15 -4.26
C GLU A 192 7.95 14.17 -5.26
N CYS A 193 7.44 14.20 -6.49
CA CYS A 193 7.89 15.14 -7.52
C CYS A 193 6.91 16.32 -7.60
N HIS A 194 7.45 17.52 -7.76
CA HIS A 194 6.66 18.70 -8.12
C HIS A 194 6.08 18.51 -9.52
N LEU A 195 4.75 18.57 -9.61
CA LEU A 195 4.04 18.37 -10.86
C LEU A 195 3.13 19.56 -11.13
N GLY A 196 3.54 20.42 -12.06
CA GLY A 196 2.70 21.49 -12.61
C GLY A 196 1.90 21.02 -13.82
N VAL A 197 1.02 21.89 -14.32
CA VAL A 197 0.19 21.61 -15.50
C VAL A 197 1.02 21.21 -16.72
N PRO A 198 2.11 21.92 -17.10
CA PRO A 198 2.93 21.52 -18.24
C PRO A 198 3.55 20.14 -18.06
N GLU A 199 4.05 19.85 -16.86
CA GLU A 199 4.72 18.59 -16.57
C GLU A 199 3.75 17.42 -16.61
N ALA A 200 2.57 17.57 -15.98
CA ALA A 200 1.51 16.57 -16.04
C ALA A 200 1.03 16.33 -17.48
N THR A 201 0.76 17.41 -18.22
CA THR A 201 0.27 17.32 -19.60
C THR A 201 1.26 16.57 -20.48
N PHE A 202 2.55 16.90 -20.38
CA PHE A 202 3.58 16.20 -21.13
C PHE A 202 3.63 14.73 -20.75
N LEU A 203 3.77 14.39 -19.46
CA LEU A 203 3.89 13.00 -19.01
C LEU A 203 2.72 12.15 -19.51
N PHE A 204 1.49 12.63 -19.31
CA PHE A 204 0.30 11.90 -19.72
C PHE A 204 0.20 11.75 -21.24
N ASN A 205 0.57 12.78 -22.01
CA ASN A 205 0.64 12.65 -23.47
C ASN A 205 1.66 11.60 -23.89
N THR A 206 2.84 11.56 -23.25
CA THR A 206 3.84 10.52 -23.49
C THR A 206 3.30 9.13 -23.16
N PHE A 207 2.54 8.97 -22.08
CA PHE A 207 1.89 7.69 -21.76
C PHE A 207 0.87 7.26 -22.84
N GLY A 208 0.31 8.22 -23.60
CA GLY A 208 -0.54 7.95 -24.75
C GLY A 208 0.14 7.15 -25.87
N ASP A 209 1.47 7.09 -25.90
CA ASP A 209 2.24 6.29 -26.85
C ASP A 209 2.77 4.98 -26.23
N MET A 210 2.58 4.77 -24.91
CA MET A 210 3.15 3.64 -24.16
C MET A 210 2.17 2.47 -24.04
N ASN A 211 2.05 1.69 -25.11
CA ASN A 211 1.17 0.52 -25.15
C ASN A 211 1.63 -0.64 -24.25
N SER A 212 2.91 -0.67 -23.86
CA SER A 212 3.49 -1.69 -22.97
C SER A 212 3.34 -1.40 -21.49
N LEU A 213 2.80 -0.23 -21.10
CA LEU A 213 2.74 0.18 -19.71
C LEU A 213 1.76 -0.69 -18.91
N GLU A 214 2.27 -1.36 -17.89
CA GLU A 214 1.52 -2.26 -17.00
C GLU A 214 1.32 -1.65 -15.60
N GLU A 215 2.29 -0.86 -15.11
CA GLU A 215 2.19 -0.15 -13.83
C GLU A 215 2.55 1.33 -14.01
N LEU A 216 1.62 2.19 -13.61
CA LEU A 216 1.83 3.63 -13.50
C LEU A 216 1.58 4.05 -12.05
N CYS A 217 2.59 4.65 -11.44
CA CYS A 217 2.48 5.27 -10.12
C CYS A 217 2.85 6.75 -10.21
N ILE A 218 1.89 7.63 -9.93
CA ILE A 218 2.15 9.06 -9.72
C ILE A 218 1.65 9.38 -8.32
N ASP A 219 2.57 9.69 -7.43
CA ASP A 219 2.31 10.00 -6.03
C ASP A 219 3.01 11.31 -5.64
N CYS A 220 2.21 12.33 -5.36
CA CYS A 220 2.68 13.67 -5.04
C CYS A 220 2.47 14.04 -3.56
N GLU A 221 2.38 13.06 -2.65
CA GLU A 221 2.45 13.29 -1.21
C GLU A 221 3.81 13.91 -0.82
N GLU A 222 3.83 14.88 0.09
CA GLU A 222 5.06 15.33 0.75
C GLU A 222 5.29 14.56 2.05
N GLU A 223 6.54 14.36 2.44
CA GLU A 223 6.90 13.73 3.74
C GLU A 223 6.23 14.42 4.95
N GLU A 224 5.97 15.73 4.89
CA GLU A 224 5.30 16.50 5.95
C GLU A 224 3.76 16.56 5.80
N GLY A 225 3.18 15.85 4.84
CA GLY A 225 1.74 15.81 4.58
C GLY A 225 1.20 16.96 3.72
N GLY A 226 2.09 17.66 3.00
CA GLY A 226 1.74 18.58 1.91
C GLY A 226 1.45 17.86 0.58
N VAL A 227 1.13 18.63 -0.45
CA VAL A 227 0.82 18.13 -1.81
C VAL A 227 1.68 18.87 -2.82
N LEU A 228 2.52 18.13 -3.54
CA LEU A 228 3.48 18.67 -4.53
C LEU A 228 2.85 18.93 -5.90
N ALA A 229 1.64 18.42 -6.12
CA ALA A 229 0.89 18.64 -7.34
C ALA A 229 0.21 20.01 -7.31
N HIS A 230 0.62 20.89 -8.21
CA HIS A 230 -0.06 22.17 -8.47
C HIS A 230 -1.07 22.02 -9.61
N LEU A 231 -1.99 21.07 -9.43
CA LEU A 231 -2.98 20.66 -10.41
C LEU A 231 -4.39 20.83 -9.85
N ASN A 232 -5.33 21.24 -10.70
CA ASN A 232 -6.75 21.17 -10.39
C ASN A 232 -7.40 19.97 -11.09
N ASP A 233 -8.63 19.64 -10.66
CA ASP A 233 -9.41 18.52 -11.21
C ASP A 233 -9.60 18.59 -12.74
N GLY A 234 -9.73 19.80 -13.30
CA GLY A 234 -9.84 20.01 -14.74
C GLY A 234 -8.55 19.73 -15.51
N ASP A 235 -7.40 20.11 -14.94
CA ASP A 235 -6.09 19.82 -15.53
C ASP A 235 -5.88 18.31 -15.65
N MET A 236 -6.14 17.58 -14.55
CA MET A 236 -6.04 16.12 -14.53
C MET A 236 -7.07 15.44 -15.41
N ALA A 237 -8.31 15.93 -15.44
CA ALA A 237 -9.33 15.42 -16.35
C ALA A 237 -8.94 15.58 -17.83
N GLY A 238 -8.17 16.60 -18.18
CA GLY A 238 -7.60 16.77 -19.51
C GLY A 238 -6.49 15.77 -19.84
N CYS A 239 -5.74 15.32 -18.83
CA CYS A 239 -4.61 14.41 -18.98
C CYS A 239 -5.02 12.93 -19.01
N ILE A 240 -5.98 12.53 -18.16
CA ILE A 240 -6.42 11.13 -17.98
C ILE A 240 -6.77 10.39 -19.30
N PRO A 241 -7.44 11.01 -20.29
CA PRO A 241 -7.79 10.32 -21.54
C PRO A 241 -6.59 9.71 -22.29
N SER A 242 -5.40 10.27 -22.14
CA SER A 242 -4.18 9.73 -22.78
C SER A 242 -3.84 8.32 -22.29
N LEU A 243 -4.25 7.95 -21.07
CA LEU A 243 -4.05 6.60 -20.54
C LEU A 243 -4.86 5.52 -21.28
N ALA A 244 -5.81 5.89 -22.15
CA ALA A 244 -6.61 4.92 -22.92
C ALA A 244 -5.79 4.04 -23.87
N ALA A 245 -4.57 4.46 -24.22
CA ALA A 245 -3.64 3.67 -25.02
C ALA A 245 -2.98 2.53 -24.22
N CYS A 246 -2.84 2.69 -22.90
CA CYS A 246 -2.22 1.72 -22.00
C CYS A 246 -3.15 0.53 -21.69
N THR A 247 -3.48 -0.26 -22.71
CA THR A 247 -4.43 -1.37 -22.62
C THR A 247 -3.96 -2.53 -21.73
N GLY A 248 -2.64 -2.64 -21.52
CA GLY A 248 -2.00 -3.61 -20.63
C GLY A 248 -1.96 -3.22 -19.15
N MET A 249 -2.53 -2.06 -18.76
CA MET A 249 -2.47 -1.55 -17.39
C MET A 249 -3.01 -2.55 -16.36
N GLN A 250 -2.19 -2.91 -15.38
CA GLN A 250 -2.49 -3.80 -14.26
C GLN A 250 -2.57 -3.04 -12.91
N SER A 251 -1.78 -1.97 -12.75
CA SER A 251 -1.70 -1.17 -11.52
C SER A 251 -1.67 0.31 -11.86
N LEU A 252 -2.72 1.05 -11.47
CA LEU A 252 -2.81 2.49 -11.67
C LEU A 252 -2.89 3.20 -10.31
N LYS A 253 -1.92 4.06 -10.02
CA LYS A 253 -1.90 4.90 -8.82
C LYS A 253 -1.78 6.37 -9.22
N LEU A 254 -2.78 7.15 -8.85
CA LEU A 254 -2.88 8.58 -9.14
C LEU A 254 -3.20 9.32 -7.84
N ASN A 255 -2.18 9.50 -7.01
CA ASN A 255 -2.29 9.86 -5.61
C ASN A 255 -1.92 11.32 -5.39
N TYR A 256 -2.68 12.03 -4.55
CA TYR A 256 -2.43 13.44 -4.24
C TYR A 256 -2.36 14.34 -5.48
N LEU A 257 -3.23 14.10 -6.47
CA LEU A 257 -3.32 14.87 -7.72
C LEU A 257 -4.56 15.78 -7.78
N ASN A 258 -5.23 15.98 -6.64
CA ASN A 258 -6.44 16.78 -6.52
C ASN A 258 -7.59 16.31 -7.44
N LEU A 259 -7.68 14.99 -7.68
CA LEU A 259 -8.76 14.41 -8.48
C LEU A 259 -10.11 14.61 -7.78
N SER A 260 -11.14 14.93 -8.55
CA SER A 260 -12.52 15.07 -8.10
C SER A 260 -13.47 14.56 -9.20
N THR A 261 -14.69 15.11 -9.26
CA THR A 261 -15.78 14.63 -10.10
C THR A 261 -15.44 14.59 -11.60
N ILE A 262 -14.73 15.61 -12.13
CA ILE A 262 -14.41 15.70 -13.56
C ILE A 262 -13.36 14.64 -13.91
N SER A 263 -12.32 14.49 -13.11
CA SER A 263 -11.32 13.44 -13.27
C SER A 263 -11.92 12.05 -13.15
N CYS A 264 -12.84 11.83 -12.21
CA CYS A 264 -13.56 10.55 -12.11
C CYS A 264 -14.41 10.24 -13.34
N ALA A 265 -15.02 11.26 -13.95
CA ALA A 265 -15.74 11.09 -15.21
C ALA A 265 -14.79 10.71 -16.35
N ALA A 266 -13.59 11.30 -16.39
CA ALA A 266 -12.54 10.94 -17.34
C ALA A 266 -12.04 9.50 -17.13
N LEU A 267 -11.74 9.11 -15.88
CA LEU A 267 -11.33 7.74 -15.52
C LEU A 267 -12.39 6.71 -15.94
N ARG A 268 -13.67 6.99 -15.66
CA ARG A 268 -14.80 6.16 -16.11
C ARG A 268 -14.78 5.95 -17.63
N GLY A 269 -14.39 6.96 -18.41
CA GLY A 269 -14.27 6.85 -19.88
C GLY A 269 -13.09 5.99 -20.34
N VAL A 270 -12.03 5.91 -19.56
CA VAL A 270 -10.79 5.18 -19.89
C VAL A 270 -10.86 3.70 -19.45
N PHE A 271 -11.52 3.41 -18.33
CA PHE A 271 -11.61 2.06 -17.76
C PHE A 271 -12.01 0.96 -18.77
N PRO A 272 -12.98 1.13 -19.69
CA PRO A 272 -13.30 0.09 -20.68
C PRO A 272 -12.13 -0.38 -21.56
N ARG A 273 -11.02 0.38 -21.61
CA ARG A 273 -9.78 0.02 -22.33
C ARG A 273 -8.75 -0.72 -21.48
N MET A 274 -8.89 -0.71 -20.15
CA MET A 274 -7.93 -1.26 -19.19
C MET A 274 -8.41 -2.58 -18.58
N ALA A 275 -8.74 -3.56 -19.42
CA ALA A 275 -9.36 -4.81 -18.97
C ALA A 275 -8.46 -5.68 -18.04
N ALA A 276 -7.16 -5.40 -18.01
CA ALA A 276 -6.17 -6.10 -17.19
C ALA A 276 -5.97 -5.48 -15.79
N LEU A 277 -6.67 -4.39 -15.45
CA LEU A 277 -6.44 -3.67 -14.19
C LEU A 277 -6.81 -4.54 -12.98
N ARG A 278 -5.84 -4.70 -12.08
CA ARG A 278 -5.96 -5.43 -10.82
C ARG A 278 -6.00 -4.50 -9.61
N LYS A 279 -5.29 -3.38 -9.68
CA LYS A 279 -5.13 -2.44 -8.57
C LYS A 279 -5.40 -1.02 -9.03
N LEU A 280 -6.24 -0.32 -8.29
CA LEU A 280 -6.49 1.11 -8.46
C LEU A 280 -6.27 1.80 -7.11
N ASP A 281 -5.36 2.75 -7.08
CA ASP A 281 -5.07 3.60 -5.92
C ASP A 281 -5.31 5.06 -6.31
N LEU A 282 -6.22 5.71 -5.60
CA LEU A 282 -6.57 7.12 -5.78
C LEU A 282 -6.53 7.83 -4.43
N ARG A 283 -5.61 7.44 -3.54
CA ARG A 283 -5.50 8.04 -2.21
C ARG A 283 -5.13 9.52 -2.24
N GLY A 284 -5.51 10.24 -1.20
CA GLY A 284 -5.09 11.64 -1.01
C GLY A 284 -5.71 12.63 -2.00
N ASN A 285 -6.86 12.30 -2.58
CA ASN A 285 -7.55 13.13 -3.55
C ASN A 285 -8.78 13.83 -2.93
N SER A 286 -9.60 14.44 -3.78
CA SER A 286 -10.80 15.19 -3.44
C SER A 286 -12.08 14.39 -3.75
N LEU A 287 -12.02 13.06 -3.76
CA LEU A 287 -13.13 12.20 -4.19
C LEU A 287 -14.28 12.21 -3.18
N ASP A 288 -15.51 12.43 -3.65
CA ASP A 288 -16.74 12.44 -2.85
C ASP A 288 -17.69 11.30 -3.25
N ASP A 289 -18.91 11.33 -2.71
CA ASP A 289 -19.93 10.30 -2.98
C ASP A 289 -20.31 10.21 -4.48
N ASP A 290 -20.32 11.34 -5.20
CA ASP A 290 -20.58 11.35 -6.64
C ASP A 290 -19.44 10.68 -7.42
N CYS A 291 -18.20 10.91 -6.98
CA CYS A 291 -17.03 10.21 -7.51
C CYS A 291 -17.13 8.70 -7.33
N THR A 292 -17.56 8.22 -6.15
CA THR A 292 -17.75 6.76 -5.95
C THR A 292 -18.78 6.16 -6.90
N THR A 293 -19.82 6.92 -7.27
CA THR A 293 -20.81 6.50 -8.25
C THR A 293 -20.21 6.38 -9.65
N LEU A 294 -19.37 7.33 -10.05
CA LEU A 294 -18.69 7.31 -11.35
C LEU A 294 -17.68 6.15 -11.44
N LEU A 295 -16.88 5.95 -10.38
CA LEU A 295 -15.91 4.86 -10.29
C LEU A 295 -16.61 3.51 -10.34
N ALA A 296 -17.65 3.30 -9.52
CA ALA A 296 -18.40 2.05 -9.52
C ALA A 296 -19.04 1.76 -10.88
N GLN A 297 -19.57 2.78 -11.58
CA GLN A 297 -20.08 2.63 -12.94
C GLN A 297 -18.99 2.16 -13.92
N GLY A 298 -17.83 2.81 -13.91
CA GLY A 298 -16.74 2.50 -14.84
C GLY A 298 -16.09 1.14 -14.57
N LEU A 299 -16.07 0.69 -13.32
CA LEU A 299 -15.49 -0.59 -12.92
C LEU A 299 -16.45 -1.78 -13.08
N THR A 300 -17.74 -1.58 -13.36
CA THR A 300 -18.79 -2.63 -13.33
C THR A 300 -18.40 -3.94 -14.04
N ASP A 301 -17.72 -3.86 -15.19
CA ASP A 301 -17.38 -5.02 -16.03
C ASP A 301 -15.98 -5.61 -15.75
N PHE A 302 -15.24 -5.05 -14.78
CA PHE A 302 -13.90 -5.50 -14.45
C PHE A 302 -13.97 -6.80 -13.66
N LYS A 303 -13.42 -7.87 -14.24
CA LYS A 303 -13.40 -9.21 -13.61
C LYS A 303 -12.10 -9.51 -12.87
N GLN A 304 -11.07 -8.68 -13.05
CA GLN A 304 -9.73 -8.89 -12.51
C GLN A 304 -9.32 -7.87 -11.45
N ILE A 305 -10.14 -6.83 -11.21
CA ILE A 305 -9.82 -5.84 -10.18
C ILE A 305 -9.95 -6.49 -8.80
N GLU A 306 -8.87 -6.47 -8.04
CA GLU A 306 -8.72 -7.13 -6.73
C GLU A 306 -8.69 -6.11 -5.59
N SER A 307 -8.09 -4.94 -5.84
CA SER A 307 -7.81 -3.93 -4.81
C SER A 307 -8.20 -2.54 -5.26
N LEU A 308 -8.90 -1.82 -4.39
CA LEU A 308 -9.24 -0.43 -4.55
C LEU A 308 -8.85 0.36 -3.29
N ASP A 309 -7.96 1.34 -3.43
CA ASP A 309 -7.59 2.27 -2.37
C ASP A 309 -8.13 3.67 -2.68
N LEU A 310 -8.99 4.16 -1.79
CA LEU A 310 -9.62 5.48 -1.82
C LEU A 310 -9.36 6.23 -0.51
N SER A 311 -8.27 5.91 0.19
CA SER A 311 -7.94 6.53 1.47
C SER A 311 -7.63 8.03 1.34
N GLY A 312 -7.90 8.84 2.36
CA GLY A 312 -7.61 10.28 2.33
C GLY A 312 -8.46 11.05 1.31
N ASN A 313 -9.77 10.78 1.29
CA ASN A 313 -10.76 11.42 0.41
C ASN A 313 -11.94 11.95 1.24
N ARG A 314 -13.04 12.36 0.59
CA ARG A 314 -14.27 12.91 1.22
C ARG A 314 -15.48 11.97 1.04
N ILE A 315 -15.25 10.67 1.17
CA ILE A 315 -16.30 9.65 0.98
C ILE A 315 -17.10 9.52 2.27
N SER A 316 -18.42 9.66 2.18
CA SER A 316 -19.33 9.48 3.30
C SER A 316 -19.96 8.09 3.31
N ASP A 317 -20.89 7.85 4.24
CA ASP A 317 -21.70 6.64 4.25
C ASP A 317 -22.49 6.43 2.94
N ASN A 318 -22.83 7.48 2.18
CA ASN A 318 -23.46 7.33 0.85
C ASN A 318 -22.52 6.67 -0.14
N GLY A 319 -21.29 7.18 -0.26
CA GLY A 319 -20.31 6.60 -1.17
C GLY A 319 -19.92 5.18 -0.74
N LEU A 320 -19.81 4.91 0.56
CA LEU A 320 -19.60 3.54 1.05
C LEU A 320 -20.72 2.58 0.60
N ASP A 321 -22.00 2.96 0.74
CA ASP A 321 -23.12 2.12 0.30
C ASP A 321 -23.08 1.85 -1.22
N VAL A 322 -22.72 2.87 -2.01
CA VAL A 322 -22.50 2.72 -3.46
C VAL A 322 -21.38 1.72 -3.75
N LEU A 323 -20.22 1.87 -3.11
CA LEU A 323 -19.06 0.99 -3.32
C LEU A 323 -19.37 -0.46 -2.92
N ILE A 324 -20.06 -0.67 -1.80
CA ILE A 324 -20.43 -2.01 -1.35
C ILE A 324 -21.44 -2.66 -2.30
N ARG A 325 -22.39 -1.91 -2.86
CA ARG A 325 -23.43 -2.47 -3.74
C ARG A 325 -23.00 -2.67 -5.18
N ARG A 326 -22.13 -1.79 -5.71
CA ARG A 326 -21.94 -1.64 -7.17
C ARG A 326 -20.56 -2.02 -7.67
N LEU A 327 -19.53 -2.03 -6.83
CA LEU A 327 -18.23 -2.52 -7.27
C LEU A 327 -18.31 -4.01 -7.65
N PRO A 328 -17.45 -4.48 -8.58
CA PRO A 328 -17.37 -5.88 -8.95
C PRO A 328 -17.15 -6.82 -7.76
N THR A 329 -17.63 -8.05 -7.89
CA THR A 329 -17.42 -9.11 -6.89
C THR A 329 -15.97 -9.57 -6.80
N SER A 330 -15.11 -9.22 -7.77
CA SER A 330 -13.67 -9.50 -7.72
C SER A 330 -12.91 -8.58 -6.75
N VAL A 331 -13.48 -7.42 -6.38
CA VAL A 331 -12.86 -6.51 -5.41
C VAL A 331 -12.97 -7.13 -4.02
N ASP A 332 -11.87 -7.72 -3.58
CA ASP A 332 -11.75 -8.36 -2.27
C ASP A 332 -11.12 -7.41 -1.23
N ALA A 333 -10.34 -6.41 -1.67
CA ALA A 333 -9.68 -5.45 -0.81
C ALA A 333 -10.15 -4.01 -1.08
N LEU A 334 -10.68 -3.36 -0.05
CA LEU A 334 -11.13 -1.98 -0.08
C LEU A 334 -10.51 -1.17 1.06
N TYR A 335 -9.80 -0.11 0.70
CA TYR A 335 -9.17 0.80 1.66
C TYR A 335 -9.86 2.16 1.58
N LEU A 336 -10.39 2.60 2.72
CA LEU A 336 -11.17 3.83 2.89
C LEU A 336 -10.66 4.62 4.10
N ALA A 337 -9.36 4.53 4.38
CA ALA A 337 -8.76 5.20 5.51
C ALA A 337 -8.96 6.73 5.41
N ARG A 338 -9.09 7.46 6.52
CA ARG A 338 -9.22 8.94 6.55
C ARG A 338 -10.25 9.47 5.54
N ASN A 339 -11.50 9.05 5.68
CA ASN A 339 -12.65 9.56 4.93
C ASN A 339 -13.71 10.10 5.91
N ASP A 340 -14.90 10.45 5.41
CA ASP A 340 -16.03 10.97 6.18
C ASP A 340 -17.04 9.86 6.55
N ILE A 341 -16.57 8.62 6.73
CA ILE A 341 -17.42 7.46 7.05
C ILE A 341 -17.74 7.46 8.55
N THR A 342 -19.03 7.46 8.86
CA THR A 342 -19.52 7.47 10.26
C THR A 342 -20.29 6.20 10.63
N LEU A 343 -20.74 5.43 9.63
CA LEU A 343 -21.66 4.30 9.77
C LEU A 343 -22.94 4.64 10.53
N ALA A 344 -23.50 5.82 10.28
CA ALA A 344 -24.82 6.22 10.78
C ALA A 344 -25.96 5.46 10.08
N ARG A 345 -25.70 4.91 8.89
CA ARG A 345 -26.63 4.03 8.17
C ARG A 345 -26.26 2.56 8.33
N HIS A 346 -27.24 1.69 8.12
CA HIS A 346 -27.00 0.26 8.07
C HIS A 346 -26.42 -0.14 6.70
N VAL A 347 -25.15 -0.58 6.68
CA VAL A 347 -24.47 -1.16 5.51
C VAL A 347 -23.90 -2.52 5.90
N LEU A 348 -24.13 -3.55 5.07
CA LEU A 348 -23.58 -4.89 5.29
C LEU A 348 -22.20 -5.02 4.65
N LEU A 349 -21.16 -5.12 5.47
CA LEU A 349 -19.75 -5.15 5.06
C LEU A 349 -19.24 -6.57 4.77
N MET A 350 -20.11 -7.45 4.26
CA MET A 350 -19.90 -8.90 4.30
C MET A 350 -19.11 -9.44 3.11
N ARG A 351 -19.04 -8.71 1.99
CA ARG A 351 -18.48 -9.26 0.73
C ARG A 351 -16.98 -9.11 0.56
N LEU A 352 -16.32 -8.30 1.39
CA LEU A 352 -14.89 -8.01 1.28
C LEU A 352 -14.08 -8.98 2.12
N ARG A 353 -12.86 -9.28 1.71
CA ARG A 353 -11.86 -10.00 2.52
C ARG A 353 -11.01 -9.04 3.35
N VAL A 354 -10.69 -7.89 2.78
CA VAL A 354 -9.90 -6.84 3.42
C VAL A 354 -10.68 -5.53 3.40
N LEU A 355 -10.89 -4.96 4.59
CA LEU A 355 -11.48 -3.63 4.73
C LEU A 355 -10.64 -2.80 5.69
N SER A 356 -10.21 -1.62 5.24
CA SER A 356 -9.60 -0.62 6.11
C SER A 356 -10.49 0.62 6.18
N MET A 357 -10.90 0.99 7.39
CA MET A 357 -11.58 2.26 7.68
C MET A 357 -10.79 3.10 8.67
N TRP A 358 -9.48 2.85 8.78
CA TRP A 358 -8.59 3.54 9.71
C TRP A 358 -8.76 5.07 9.66
N GLY A 359 -8.80 5.74 10.81
CA GLY A 359 -8.90 7.19 10.87
C GLY A 359 -10.25 7.79 10.48
N ASN A 360 -11.31 6.99 10.29
CA ASN A 360 -12.68 7.49 10.14
C ASN A 360 -13.36 7.61 11.50
N THR A 361 -14.03 8.73 11.78
CA THR A 361 -14.71 8.92 13.07
C THR A 361 -16.08 8.26 13.06
N LEU A 362 -16.18 7.05 13.61
CA LEU A 362 -17.44 6.32 13.67
C LEU A 362 -18.39 6.95 14.69
N CYS A 363 -19.68 6.94 14.37
CA CYS A 363 -20.72 7.29 15.33
C CYS A 363 -20.90 6.18 16.37
N PRO A 364 -21.53 6.46 17.54
CA PRO A 364 -21.75 5.43 18.57
C PRO A 364 -22.53 4.20 18.09
N GLY A 365 -23.35 4.35 17.04
CA GLY A 365 -24.08 3.24 16.41
C GLY A 365 -23.27 2.44 15.38
N GLY A 366 -22.15 2.96 14.89
CA GLY A 366 -21.39 2.37 13.79
C GLY A 366 -20.78 1.02 14.13
N THR A 367 -20.36 0.83 15.39
CA THR A 367 -19.85 -0.46 15.88
C THR A 367 -20.90 -1.57 15.85
N ARG A 368 -22.19 -1.24 16.01
CA ARG A 368 -23.28 -2.21 15.83
C ARG A 368 -23.44 -2.64 14.37
N VAL A 369 -23.22 -1.74 13.42
CA VAL A 369 -23.26 -2.06 11.98
C VAL A 369 -22.15 -3.04 11.62
N ILE A 370 -20.93 -2.79 12.14
CA ILE A 370 -19.79 -3.70 11.97
C ILE A 370 -20.06 -5.04 12.66
N ALA A 371 -20.51 -5.03 13.92
CA ALA A 371 -20.79 -6.25 14.68
C ALA A 371 -21.88 -7.10 14.01
N ALA A 372 -22.94 -6.49 13.48
CA ALA A 372 -23.97 -7.20 12.72
C ALA A 372 -23.41 -7.84 11.44
N SER A 373 -22.47 -7.15 10.76
CA SER A 373 -21.78 -7.73 9.60
C SER A 373 -20.89 -8.90 10.00
N LEU A 374 -20.11 -8.79 11.09
CA LEU A 374 -19.23 -9.86 11.58
C LEU A 374 -19.98 -11.09 12.09
N ALA A 375 -21.16 -10.89 12.70
CA ALA A 375 -22.00 -11.96 13.21
C ALA A 375 -22.72 -12.74 12.09
N ASN A 376 -22.75 -12.20 10.87
CA ASN A 376 -23.37 -12.87 9.75
C ASN A 376 -22.48 -14.03 9.25
N PRO A 377 -23.02 -15.24 9.06
CA PRO A 377 -22.24 -16.39 8.58
C PRO A 377 -21.66 -16.23 7.17
N GLU A 378 -22.21 -15.33 6.36
CA GLU A 378 -21.74 -15.01 5.01
C GLU A 378 -20.61 -13.96 5.00
N CYS A 379 -20.22 -13.42 6.15
CA CYS A 379 -19.12 -12.46 6.25
C CYS A 379 -17.80 -13.06 5.76
N LEU A 380 -17.18 -12.43 4.75
CA LEU A 380 -15.93 -12.89 4.15
C LEU A 380 -14.68 -12.19 4.73
N LEU A 381 -14.85 -11.25 5.66
CA LEU A 381 -13.74 -10.47 6.20
C LEU A 381 -12.71 -11.37 6.90
N GLU A 382 -11.46 -11.26 6.46
CA GLU A 382 -10.27 -11.87 7.05
C GLU A 382 -9.43 -10.80 7.76
N HIS A 383 -9.37 -9.60 7.20
CA HIS A 383 -8.64 -8.45 7.72
C HIS A 383 -9.52 -7.20 7.83
N LEU A 384 -9.57 -6.61 9.03
CA LEU A 384 -10.35 -5.41 9.32
C LEU A 384 -9.54 -4.39 10.13
N ASN A 385 -9.23 -3.24 9.53
CA ASN A 385 -8.52 -2.15 10.24
C ASN A 385 -9.50 -1.05 10.66
N LEU A 386 -9.66 -0.88 11.98
CA LEU A 386 -10.50 0.14 12.61
C LEU A 386 -9.68 1.04 13.55
N SER A 387 -8.37 1.15 13.34
CA SER A 387 -7.55 1.98 14.24
C SER A 387 -7.90 3.46 14.08
N ARG A 388 -7.81 4.24 15.16
CA ARG A 388 -8.21 5.66 15.18
C ARG A 388 -9.65 5.92 14.74
N CYS A 389 -10.61 5.10 15.17
CA CYS A 389 -12.01 5.18 14.75
C CYS A 389 -13.00 5.68 15.83
N ASN A 390 -12.50 6.17 16.97
CA ASN A 390 -13.32 6.65 18.09
C ASN A 390 -14.30 5.59 18.65
N ILE A 391 -13.83 4.35 18.83
CA ILE A 391 -14.67 3.21 19.24
C ILE A 391 -14.98 3.20 20.75
N GLY A 392 -13.97 3.41 21.61
CA GLY A 392 -14.11 3.33 23.07
C GLY A 392 -14.51 1.95 23.61
N ASP A 393 -14.76 1.86 24.92
CA ASP A 393 -15.03 0.58 25.59
C ASP A 393 -16.35 -0.08 25.17
N GLU A 394 -17.44 0.69 25.07
CA GLU A 394 -18.76 0.17 24.68
C GLU A 394 -18.78 -0.33 23.23
N GLY A 395 -18.13 0.41 22.34
CA GLY A 395 -17.94 0.00 20.96
C GLY A 395 -17.10 -1.27 20.85
N THR A 396 -16.04 -1.39 21.66
CA THR A 396 -15.19 -2.57 21.72
C THR A 396 -15.97 -3.80 22.18
N ALA A 397 -16.79 -3.67 23.21
CA ALA A 397 -17.66 -4.75 23.68
C ALA A 397 -18.66 -5.20 22.59
N THR A 398 -19.25 -4.24 21.87
CA THR A 398 -20.16 -4.51 20.74
C THR A 398 -19.45 -5.29 19.63
N LEU A 399 -18.22 -4.90 19.28
CA LEU A 399 -17.42 -5.61 18.27
C LEU A 399 -17.05 -7.02 18.71
N ALA A 400 -16.66 -7.20 19.99
CA ALA A 400 -16.36 -8.51 20.54
C ALA A 400 -17.57 -9.45 20.46
N ASP A 401 -18.78 -8.98 20.81
CA ASP A 401 -19.99 -9.79 20.68
C ASP A 401 -20.28 -10.19 19.23
N GLY A 402 -20.03 -9.30 18.26
CA GLY A 402 -20.14 -9.62 16.83
C GLY A 402 -19.18 -10.72 16.36
N LEU A 403 -18.06 -10.91 17.05
CA LEU A 403 -17.06 -11.93 16.72
C LEU A 403 -17.34 -13.31 17.33
N ARG A 404 -18.33 -13.44 18.21
CA ARG A 404 -18.59 -14.67 18.99
C ARG A 404 -18.72 -15.91 18.11
N ASN A 405 -19.42 -15.79 16.97
CA ASN A 405 -19.63 -16.87 16.01
C ASN A 405 -18.85 -16.67 14.70
N ASN A 406 -18.02 -15.62 14.60
CA ASN A 406 -17.22 -15.37 13.42
C ASN A 406 -16.01 -16.33 13.41
N GLN A 407 -15.87 -17.12 12.35
CA GLN A 407 -14.80 -18.10 12.19
C GLN A 407 -13.96 -17.82 10.94
N ARG A 408 -13.85 -16.54 10.55
CA ARG A 408 -13.14 -16.12 9.34
C ARG A 408 -12.14 -15.00 9.60
N LEU A 409 -12.54 -14.00 10.39
CA LEU A 409 -11.67 -12.88 10.71
C LEU A 409 -10.43 -13.38 11.46
N THR A 410 -9.25 -13.08 10.91
CA THR A 410 -7.96 -13.43 11.51
C THR A 410 -7.31 -12.21 12.13
N ASP A 411 -7.49 -11.03 11.56
CA ASP A 411 -6.86 -9.82 12.05
C ASP A 411 -7.85 -8.67 12.11
N MET A 412 -8.02 -8.11 13.31
CA MET A 412 -8.70 -6.86 13.53
C MET A 412 -7.69 -5.89 14.13
N SER A 413 -7.61 -4.65 13.68
CA SER A 413 -6.81 -3.63 14.39
C SER A 413 -7.73 -2.65 15.09
N LEU A 414 -7.58 -2.54 16.41
CA LEU A 414 -8.31 -1.60 17.27
C LEU A 414 -7.40 -0.53 17.88
N GLU A 415 -6.19 -0.32 17.33
CA GLU A 415 -5.22 0.61 17.90
C GLU A 415 -5.78 2.04 17.99
N GLU A 416 -5.32 2.79 18.99
CA GLU A 416 -5.63 4.21 19.13
C GLU A 416 -7.15 4.53 19.16
N ASN A 417 -7.95 3.67 19.80
CA ASN A 417 -9.41 3.85 19.96
C ASN A 417 -9.85 4.23 21.38
N ASN A 418 -8.93 4.70 22.22
CA ASN A 418 -9.20 5.03 23.63
C ASN A 418 -9.84 3.86 24.42
N ILE A 419 -9.42 2.63 24.14
CA ILE A 419 -9.89 1.42 24.81
C ILE A 419 -9.14 1.27 26.14
N THR A 420 -9.89 1.17 27.23
CA THR A 420 -9.36 0.90 28.57
C THR A 420 -9.39 -0.60 28.87
N GLU A 421 -8.91 -1.00 30.05
CA GLU A 421 -9.03 -2.38 30.53
C GLU A 421 -10.49 -2.88 30.49
N ARG A 422 -11.47 -2.00 30.74
CA ARG A 422 -12.89 -2.36 30.69
C ARG A 422 -13.32 -2.82 29.30
N GLY A 423 -12.89 -2.14 28.23
CA GLY A 423 -13.19 -2.54 26.86
C GLY A 423 -12.51 -3.84 26.48
N TRP A 424 -11.23 -4.00 26.84
CA TRP A 424 -10.48 -5.23 26.56
C TRP A 424 -11.04 -6.48 27.26
N ASN A 425 -11.66 -6.31 28.43
CA ASN A 425 -12.35 -7.39 29.15
C ASN A 425 -13.55 -7.99 28.40
N ALA A 426 -13.96 -7.44 27.26
CA ALA A 426 -14.96 -8.06 26.39
C ALA A 426 -14.39 -9.23 25.55
N PHE A 427 -13.08 -9.31 25.34
CA PHE A 427 -12.46 -10.33 24.50
C PHE A 427 -12.28 -11.71 25.17
N PRO A 428 -11.89 -11.83 26.45
CA PRO A 428 -11.66 -13.14 27.06
C PRO A 428 -12.84 -14.12 26.94
N PRO A 429 -14.11 -13.72 27.18
CA PRO A 429 -15.26 -14.62 27.02
C PRO A 429 -15.47 -15.12 25.59
N ILE A 430 -15.09 -14.33 24.57
CA ILE A 430 -15.26 -14.76 23.17
C ILE A 430 -14.08 -15.60 22.67
N LEU A 431 -12.87 -15.35 23.18
CA LEU A 431 -11.67 -16.07 22.77
C LEU A 431 -11.55 -17.42 23.47
N CYS A 432 -12.11 -17.53 24.67
CA CYS A 432 -12.06 -18.74 25.49
C CYS A 432 -13.16 -18.73 26.57
N ASP A 433 -14.40 -19.06 26.20
CA ASP A 433 -15.50 -19.21 27.16
C ASP A 433 -15.25 -20.45 28.05
N THR A 434 -14.94 -20.23 29.33
CA THR A 434 -14.60 -21.29 30.28
C THR A 434 -15.80 -21.89 31.00
N SER A 435 -17.03 -21.48 30.67
CA SER A 435 -18.25 -21.96 31.35
C SER A 435 -18.52 -23.45 31.16
N SER A 436 -18.09 -24.03 30.04
CA SER A 436 -18.17 -25.47 29.75
C SER A 436 -17.19 -25.88 28.66
N ILE A 437 -16.96 -27.18 28.50
CA ILE A 437 -16.13 -27.73 27.41
C ILE A 437 -16.72 -27.32 26.04
N ASP A 438 -18.03 -27.45 25.88
CA ASP A 438 -18.72 -27.08 24.63
C ASP A 438 -18.62 -25.57 24.35
N ALA A 439 -18.71 -24.73 25.38
CA ALA A 439 -18.54 -23.29 25.23
C ALA A 439 -17.10 -22.93 24.82
N THR A 440 -16.09 -23.57 25.41
CA THR A 440 -14.70 -23.38 25.00
C THR A 440 -14.46 -23.87 23.58
N TYR A 441 -15.02 -25.02 23.19
CA TYR A 441 -14.91 -25.59 21.84
C TYR A 441 -15.52 -24.69 20.77
N ASN A 442 -16.65 -24.05 21.09
CA ASN A 442 -17.37 -23.15 20.18
C ASN A 442 -16.89 -21.69 20.27
N SER A 443 -15.86 -21.39 21.06
CA SER A 443 -15.29 -20.05 21.15
C SER A 443 -14.61 -19.63 19.83
N ASN A 444 -14.26 -18.35 19.72
CA ASN A 444 -13.50 -17.85 18.59
C ASN A 444 -12.05 -18.40 18.62
N HIS A 445 -11.68 -19.11 17.57
CA HIS A 445 -10.35 -19.70 17.41
C HIS A 445 -9.59 -19.17 16.18
N THR A 446 -10.20 -18.26 15.43
CA THR A 446 -9.62 -17.71 14.20
C THR A 446 -8.93 -16.37 14.41
N LEU A 447 -9.40 -15.54 15.33
CA LEU A 447 -8.84 -14.21 15.57
C LEU A 447 -7.43 -14.30 16.17
N GLN A 448 -6.44 -13.77 15.48
CA GLN A 448 -5.01 -13.89 15.80
C GLN A 448 -4.38 -12.59 16.30
N SER A 449 -4.94 -11.45 15.88
CA SER A 449 -4.43 -10.12 16.19
C SER A 449 -5.57 -9.14 16.46
N LEU A 450 -5.34 -8.25 17.44
CA LEU A 450 -6.18 -7.08 17.76
C LEU A 450 -5.42 -5.75 17.52
N GLY A 451 -4.23 -5.83 16.90
CA GLY A 451 -3.21 -4.78 16.85
C GLY A 451 -1.98 -5.12 17.73
N ASN A 452 -1.08 -4.16 17.89
CA ASN A 452 0.14 -4.25 18.70
C ASN A 452 0.16 -3.24 19.86
N TYR A 453 -0.64 -2.17 19.81
CA TYR A 453 -0.61 -1.08 20.78
C TYR A 453 -1.58 -1.25 21.97
N ARG A 454 -1.06 -1.20 23.21
CA ARG A 454 -1.81 -1.17 24.48
C ARG A 454 -2.85 -2.29 24.68
N ILE A 455 -2.59 -3.48 24.15
CA ILE A 455 -3.42 -4.67 24.41
C ILE A 455 -2.96 -5.32 25.73
N PRO A 456 -3.87 -5.64 26.67
CA PRO A 456 -3.54 -6.39 27.88
C PRO A 456 -2.87 -7.74 27.61
N GLU A 457 -1.93 -8.13 28.46
CA GLU A 457 -1.10 -9.33 28.25
C GLU A 457 -1.92 -10.61 28.23
N ASP A 458 -2.94 -10.70 29.07
CA ASP A 458 -3.87 -11.83 29.15
C ASP A 458 -4.62 -12.03 27.82
N VAL A 459 -5.16 -10.96 27.22
CA VAL A 459 -5.79 -11.00 25.90
C VAL A 459 -4.77 -11.43 24.83
N ARG A 460 -3.55 -10.86 24.87
CA ARG A 460 -2.46 -11.23 23.95
C ARG A 460 -2.10 -12.71 24.05
N LEU A 461 -2.04 -13.26 25.26
CA LEU A 461 -1.77 -14.68 25.51
C LEU A 461 -2.90 -15.59 25.00
N MET A 462 -4.17 -15.15 25.04
CA MET A 462 -5.31 -15.89 24.50
C MET A 462 -5.35 -15.92 22.96
N LEU A 463 -4.81 -14.88 22.31
CA LEU A 463 -4.71 -14.80 20.84
C LEU A 463 -3.55 -15.64 20.27
N ARG A 464 -2.42 -15.78 20.99
CA ARG A 464 -1.23 -16.51 20.48
C ARG A 464 -1.53 -17.92 19.95
N PRO A 465 -2.30 -18.79 20.64
CA PRO A 465 -2.65 -20.11 20.12
C PRO A 465 -3.43 -20.07 18.80
N ASN A 466 -4.22 -19.02 18.56
CA ASN A 466 -5.04 -18.90 17.35
C ASN A 466 -4.19 -18.73 16.07
N LYS A 467 -2.87 -18.49 16.17
CA LYS A 467 -1.96 -18.47 15.01
C LYS A 467 -1.72 -19.84 14.39
N GLU A 468 -2.05 -20.92 15.11
CA GLU A 468 -1.90 -22.27 14.57
C GLU A 468 -2.89 -22.52 13.42
N LYS A 469 -2.46 -23.28 12.40
CA LYS A 469 -3.28 -23.60 11.23
C LYS A 469 -4.49 -24.48 11.57
N ASN A 470 -4.33 -25.49 12.44
CA ASN A 470 -5.40 -26.42 12.78
C ASN A 470 -6.26 -25.87 13.94
N LYS A 471 -7.42 -25.29 13.61
CA LYS A 471 -8.31 -24.68 14.60
C LYS A 471 -8.93 -25.68 15.58
N SER A 472 -9.11 -26.94 15.17
CA SER A 472 -9.53 -28.01 16.08
C SER A 472 -8.46 -28.31 17.13
N HIS A 473 -7.17 -28.22 16.78
CA HIS A 473 -6.08 -28.35 17.75
C HIS A 473 -6.02 -27.15 18.69
N VAL A 474 -6.25 -25.93 18.18
CA VAL A 474 -6.37 -24.72 19.02
C VAL A 474 -7.50 -24.87 20.04
N ALA A 475 -8.68 -25.31 19.61
CA ALA A 475 -9.83 -25.57 20.47
C ALA A 475 -9.49 -26.58 21.57
N ALA A 476 -8.93 -27.73 21.17
CA ALA A 476 -8.49 -28.77 22.10
C ALA A 476 -7.47 -28.23 23.11
N ASN A 477 -6.47 -27.49 22.67
CA ASN A 477 -5.45 -26.89 23.54
C ASN A 477 -6.06 -25.89 24.54
N LYS A 478 -7.05 -25.10 24.12
CA LYS A 478 -7.76 -24.18 25.01
C LYS A 478 -8.56 -24.96 26.06
N ILE A 479 -9.34 -25.96 25.64
CA ILE A 479 -10.12 -26.84 26.53
C ILE A 479 -9.21 -27.48 27.59
N LEU A 480 -8.06 -28.01 27.16
CA LEU A 480 -7.10 -28.68 28.03
C LEU A 480 -6.46 -27.74 29.06
N ARG A 481 -6.27 -26.47 28.71
CA ARG A 481 -5.71 -25.46 29.63
C ARG A 481 -6.74 -25.00 30.66
N THR A 482 -8.01 -24.91 30.28
CA THR A 482 -9.07 -24.31 31.11
C THR A 482 -9.83 -25.35 31.93
N HIS A 483 -10.13 -26.50 31.36
CA HIS A 483 -10.89 -27.58 31.99
C HIS A 483 -9.96 -28.67 32.54
N ARG A 484 -9.31 -28.38 33.67
CA ARG A 484 -8.37 -29.32 34.33
C ARG A 484 -9.01 -30.65 34.75
N HIS A 485 -10.33 -30.64 34.95
CA HIS A 485 -11.14 -31.82 35.22
C HIS A 485 -12.08 -32.04 34.04
N LEU A 486 -11.62 -32.81 33.04
CA LEU A 486 -12.46 -33.22 31.92
C LEU A 486 -13.46 -34.27 32.43
N ASP A 487 -14.73 -33.90 32.59
CA ASP A 487 -15.77 -34.92 32.77
C ASP A 487 -15.97 -35.63 31.42
N MET A 488 -15.39 -36.82 31.28
CA MET A 488 -15.45 -37.60 30.04
C MET A 488 -16.79 -38.35 29.90
N ARG A 489 -17.69 -38.30 30.90
CA ARG A 489 -19.01 -38.96 30.90
C ARG A 489 -19.85 -38.67 29.64
N PRO A 490 -19.92 -37.44 29.12
CA PRO A 490 -20.66 -37.13 27.88
C PRO A 490 -20.09 -37.82 26.62
N LEU A 491 -18.79 -38.12 26.58
CA LEU A 491 -18.16 -38.82 25.45
C LEU A 491 -18.59 -40.30 25.37
N PHE A 492 -19.02 -40.89 26.50
CA PHE A 492 -19.51 -42.27 26.54
C PHE A 492 -21.03 -42.38 26.23
N GLY A 493 -21.74 -41.25 26.17
CA GLY A 493 -23.15 -41.20 25.74
C GLY A 493 -23.33 -41.27 24.22
N ARG A 494 -22.27 -41.01 23.44
CA ARG A 494 -22.22 -41.21 21.99
C ARG A 494 -21.40 -42.46 21.70
N GLU A 495 -22.10 -43.55 21.36
CA GLU A 495 -21.60 -44.86 20.88
C GLU A 495 -20.14 -45.27 21.21
N LEU A 496 -19.97 -46.39 21.91
CA LEU A 496 -18.69 -47.06 22.25
C LEU A 496 -17.68 -47.22 21.08
N GLY A 497 -18.09 -47.01 19.82
CA GLY A 497 -17.22 -47.00 18.64
C GLY A 497 -16.22 -45.84 18.59
N LEU A 498 -16.39 -44.78 19.40
CA LEU A 498 -15.45 -43.65 19.46
C LEU A 498 -14.28 -43.88 20.43
N LEU A 499 -14.33 -44.92 21.25
CA LEU A 499 -13.35 -45.20 22.31
C LEU A 499 -11.89 -45.29 21.80
N PRO A 500 -11.60 -45.97 20.67
CA PRO A 500 -10.23 -46.05 20.15
C PRO A 500 -9.68 -44.68 19.73
N TYR A 501 -10.55 -43.78 19.24
CA TYR A 501 -10.17 -42.42 18.86
C TYR A 501 -9.91 -41.54 20.07
N VAL A 502 -10.70 -41.69 21.15
CA VAL A 502 -10.47 -40.99 22.42
C VAL A 502 -9.17 -41.46 23.08
N VAL A 503 -8.87 -42.76 23.04
CA VAL A 503 -7.61 -43.32 23.55
C VAL A 503 -6.41 -42.88 22.71
N ALA A 504 -6.51 -42.92 21.37
CA ALA A 504 -5.46 -42.42 20.48
C ALA A 504 -5.23 -40.90 20.66
N TRP A 505 -6.30 -40.14 20.88
CA TRP A 505 -6.21 -38.72 21.21
C TRP A 505 -5.52 -38.50 22.56
N LEU A 506 -5.86 -39.27 23.60
CA LEU A 506 -5.20 -39.22 24.91
C LEU A 506 -3.71 -39.62 24.84
N GLU A 507 -3.34 -40.61 24.03
CA GLU A 507 -1.94 -41.01 23.82
C GLU A 507 -1.14 -39.93 23.06
N HIS A 508 -1.74 -39.31 22.04
CA HIS A 508 -1.10 -38.21 21.32
C HIS A 508 -0.99 -36.94 22.19
N PHE A 509 -2.01 -36.68 23.00
CA PHE A 509 -2.05 -35.62 24.01
C PHE A 509 -0.97 -35.80 25.07
N ALA A 510 -0.80 -37.02 25.60
CA ALA A 510 0.22 -37.36 26.59
C ALA A 510 1.65 -37.09 26.10
N LYS A 511 1.91 -37.24 24.79
CA LYS A 511 3.21 -36.96 24.18
C LYS A 511 3.53 -35.47 24.09
N SER A 512 2.51 -34.63 23.92
CA SER A 512 2.68 -33.18 23.73
C SER A 512 2.67 -32.38 25.03
N ARG A 513 2.06 -32.91 26.10
CA ARG A 513 1.92 -32.26 27.43
C ARG A 513 2.02 -33.27 28.57
N PRO A 514 3.23 -33.75 28.90
CA PRO A 514 3.42 -34.77 29.94
C PRO A 514 2.99 -34.31 31.34
N ASP A 515 2.92 -33.00 31.57
CA ASP A 515 2.47 -32.37 32.82
C ASP A 515 1.00 -32.62 33.17
N LEU A 516 0.15 -32.87 32.17
CA LEU A 516 -1.29 -33.06 32.34
C LEU A 516 -1.74 -34.52 32.15
N MET A 517 -0.81 -35.40 31.72
CA MET A 517 -1.06 -36.79 31.33
C MET A 517 -1.77 -37.60 32.42
N LEU A 518 -1.29 -37.57 33.67
CA LEU A 518 -1.83 -38.38 34.76
C LEU A 518 -3.25 -37.94 35.17
N SER A 519 -3.51 -36.63 35.18
CA SER A 519 -4.83 -36.08 35.56
C SER A 519 -5.89 -36.40 34.52
N SER A 520 -5.57 -36.26 33.24
CA SER A 520 -6.51 -36.54 32.14
C SER A 520 -6.78 -38.03 31.96
N ILE A 521 -5.77 -38.90 32.13
CA ILE A 521 -5.95 -40.36 32.13
C ILE A 521 -6.79 -40.79 33.34
N PHE A 522 -6.53 -40.25 34.52
CA PHE A 522 -7.28 -40.57 35.73
C PHE A 522 -8.77 -40.22 35.61
N GLU A 523 -9.10 -39.03 35.10
CA GLU A 523 -10.50 -38.63 34.87
C GLU A 523 -11.16 -39.46 33.75
N PHE A 524 -10.43 -39.82 32.69
CA PHE A 524 -10.93 -40.74 31.66
C PHE A 524 -11.32 -42.10 32.23
N VAL A 525 -10.45 -42.69 33.07
CA VAL A 525 -10.71 -43.96 33.74
C VAL A 525 -11.89 -43.85 34.73
N ARG A 526 -11.97 -42.73 35.47
CA ARG A 526 -13.05 -42.49 36.44
C ARG A 526 -14.43 -42.32 35.79
N ALA A 527 -14.46 -41.74 34.60
CA ALA A 527 -15.69 -41.46 33.86
C ALA A 527 -16.19 -42.65 33.01
N MET A 528 -15.41 -43.71 32.86
CA MET A 528 -15.83 -44.91 32.13
C MET A 528 -17.07 -45.54 32.79
N PRO A 529 -18.15 -45.81 32.03
CA PRO A 529 -19.29 -46.52 32.58
C PRO A 529 -18.86 -47.92 33.01
N MET A 530 -18.99 -48.22 34.31
CA MET A 530 -18.87 -49.56 34.87
C MET A 530 -20.04 -50.41 34.38
N LYS A 531 -20.03 -50.84 33.12
CA LYS A 531 -20.79 -52.03 32.73
C LYS A 531 -20.05 -53.22 33.32
N VAL A 532 -20.42 -53.55 34.56
CA VAL A 532 -20.17 -54.88 35.12
C VAL A 532 -20.85 -55.85 34.16
N ALA A 533 -20.05 -56.56 33.36
CA ALA A 533 -20.54 -57.67 32.55
C ALA A 533 -20.92 -58.78 33.52
N ASP A 534 -22.18 -58.81 33.95
CA ASP A 534 -22.74 -59.96 34.64
C ASP A 534 -22.68 -61.16 33.70
N GLY A 535 -21.77 -62.08 34.03
CA GLY A 535 -21.87 -63.50 33.75
C GLY A 535 -21.95 -63.93 32.28
N VAL A 536 -20.80 -64.00 31.60
CA VAL A 536 -20.61 -65.03 30.56
C VAL A 536 -19.79 -66.17 31.17
N VAL A 537 -20.50 -67.13 31.76
CA VAL A 537 -19.94 -68.46 32.07
C VAL A 537 -19.68 -69.16 30.74
N GLY A 538 -18.48 -68.98 30.21
CA GLY A 538 -17.98 -69.78 29.09
C GLY A 538 -17.72 -71.21 29.55
N LYS A 539 -18.54 -72.17 29.08
CA LYS A 539 -18.23 -73.60 29.19
C LYS A 539 -16.91 -73.89 28.48
N ALA A 540 -15.87 -74.15 29.25
CA ALA A 540 -14.64 -74.76 28.75
C ALA A 540 -14.94 -76.23 28.35
N LYS A 541 -14.90 -76.53 27.06
CA LYS A 541 -14.48 -77.84 26.56
C LYS A 541 -13.16 -77.62 25.82
N GLY A 542 -12.08 -78.07 26.45
CA GLY A 542 -10.76 -78.00 25.85
C GLY A 542 -10.60 -79.01 24.72
N GLU A 543 -9.67 -78.73 23.83
CA GLU A 543 -8.72 -79.74 23.38
C GLU A 543 -7.42 -79.09 22.88
N LYS A 544 -6.33 -79.81 23.12
CA LYS A 544 -4.95 -79.34 23.20
C LYS A 544 -4.33 -79.11 21.82
N ARG A 545 -3.40 -78.15 21.78
CA ARG A 545 -2.36 -77.99 20.76
C ARG A 545 -1.70 -79.35 20.46
N LYS A 546 -1.63 -79.71 19.18
CA LYS A 546 -0.58 -80.60 18.64
C LYS A 546 0.52 -79.72 18.05
N LEU A 547 1.72 -79.81 18.62
CA LEU A 547 2.95 -79.62 17.85
C LEU A 547 3.12 -80.87 16.98
N ASN A 548 3.55 -80.68 15.73
CA ASN A 548 4.57 -81.52 15.10
C ASN A 548 5.14 -80.81 13.87
N SER A 549 6.49 -80.75 13.86
CA SER A 549 7.45 -80.73 12.74
C SER A 549 7.10 -80.02 11.44
#